data_AF-A0A448Z7V8-F1
#
_entry.id   AF-A0A448Z7V8-F1
#
_cell.length_a   1.000
_cell.length_b   1.000
_cell.length_c   1.000
_cell.angle_alpha   90.00
_cell.angle_beta   90.00
_cell.angle_gamma   90.00
#
_symmetry.space_group_name_H-M   'P 1'
#
loop_
_entity.id
_entity.type
_entity.pdbx_description
1 polymer ?
#
loop_
_entity_poly.entity_id
_entity_poly.type
_entity_poly.pdbx_seq_one_letter_code
_entity_poly.pdbx_strand_id
1 'polypeptide(L)'
;MAMLISTPNLMDSLITLSNRQPSPGDSVETVMEIIRAKSIASRTVLNLSWSPKNKVLMSKNVALIQALCKIALQREAPYRNSKTMKDILIQARRHSLASLRNISAVPNQNKVALCRYNDGKLLDILTDVVLNETDENVVDYSFSAIDNLTIPDTAEAIVERAALVLALKNVLLEDTDESRKGNNHHSIKCHCASATILVLERAITPDKPCYENFRELLDTINPSNPTDSTDEPAVPLNATAV
;
A
#
# COMPACT_ATOMS: atom_id res chain seq x y z
N MET A 1 32.68 -2.67 3.00
CA MET A 1 31.68 -3.00 4.03
C MET A 1 30.94 -4.25 3.58
N ALA A 2 31.13 -5.39 4.27
CA ALA A 2 30.42 -6.62 3.93
C ALA A 2 28.91 -6.41 4.12
N MET A 3 28.10 -6.81 3.15
CA MET A 3 26.65 -6.70 3.26
C MET A 3 26.19 -7.75 4.28
N LEU A 4 25.66 -7.32 5.43
CA LEU A 4 25.16 -8.22 6.46
C LEU A 4 24.11 -9.21 5.92
N ILE A 5 23.34 -8.80 4.89
CA ILE A 5 22.38 -9.67 4.22
C ILE A 5 23.02 -10.88 3.51
N SER A 6 24.30 -10.79 3.16
CA SER A 6 25.08 -11.86 2.55
C SER A 6 25.71 -12.79 3.58
N THR A 7 25.47 -12.56 4.88
CA THR A 7 25.87 -13.49 5.94
C THR A 7 25.14 -14.81 5.73
N PRO A 8 25.87 -15.95 5.67
CA PRO A 8 25.25 -17.25 5.45
C PRO A 8 24.09 -17.52 6.41
N ASN A 9 22.98 -18.05 5.89
CA ASN A 9 21.77 -18.44 6.62
C ASN A 9 21.05 -17.32 7.40
N LEU A 10 21.51 -16.07 7.36
CA LEU A 10 20.87 -14.98 8.10
C LEU A 10 19.43 -14.79 7.61
N MET A 11 19.25 -14.63 6.29
CA MET A 11 17.92 -14.40 5.72
C MET A 11 16.99 -15.60 5.93
N ASP A 12 17.49 -16.82 5.75
CA ASP A 12 16.71 -18.04 5.95
C ASP A 12 16.26 -18.20 7.40
N SER A 13 17.13 -17.84 8.36
CA SER A 13 16.80 -17.83 9.78
C SER A 13 15.72 -16.80 10.09
N LEU A 14 15.84 -15.59 9.56
CA LEU A 14 14.84 -14.53 9.74
C LEU A 14 13.48 -14.94 9.15
N ILE A 15 13.47 -15.51 7.94
CA ILE A 15 12.26 -16.01 7.28
C ILE A 15 11.63 -17.14 8.10
N THR A 16 12.43 -18.05 8.63
CA THR A 16 11.97 -19.17 9.47
C THR A 16 11.30 -18.63 10.74
N LEU A 17 11.92 -17.68 11.44
CA LEU A 17 11.35 -17.05 12.63
C LEU A 17 10.06 -16.29 12.32
N SER A 18 10.03 -15.53 11.21
CA SER A 18 8.85 -14.81 10.75
C SER A 18 7.67 -15.74 10.44
N ASN A 19 7.94 -16.94 9.94
CA ASN A 19 6.91 -17.90 9.56
C ASN A 19 6.42 -18.80 10.70
N ARG A 20 7.18 -18.95 11.79
CA ARG A 20 6.83 -19.77 12.97
C ARG A 20 5.42 -19.44 13.45
N GLN A 21 4.58 -20.44 13.71
CA GLN A 21 3.24 -20.24 14.25
C GLN A 21 3.12 -20.94 15.60
N PRO A 22 2.32 -20.40 16.53
CA PRO A 22 1.91 -21.15 17.70
C PRO A 22 1.15 -22.41 17.30
N SER A 23 1.41 -23.52 17.99
CA SER A 23 0.67 -24.76 17.85
C SER A 23 -0.48 -24.84 18.86
N PRO A 24 -1.55 -25.58 18.56
CA PRO A 24 -2.56 -25.91 19.56
C PRO A 24 -1.91 -26.60 20.76
N GLY A 25 -2.13 -26.07 21.97
CA GLY A 25 -1.55 -26.61 23.20
C GLY A 25 -0.24 -25.96 23.64
N ASP A 26 0.32 -25.03 22.87
CA ASP A 26 1.47 -24.22 23.31
C ASP A 26 1.13 -23.42 24.58
N SER A 27 2.10 -23.29 25.48
CA SER A 27 1.94 -22.43 26.67
C SER A 27 1.92 -20.95 26.28
N VAL A 28 1.37 -20.11 27.16
CA VAL A 28 1.33 -18.65 26.94
C VAL A 28 2.74 -18.09 26.75
N GLU A 29 3.73 -18.62 27.47
CA GLU A 29 5.14 -18.25 27.36
C GLU A 29 5.72 -18.60 25.99
N THR A 30 5.44 -19.81 25.49
CA THR A 30 5.87 -20.24 24.16
C THR A 30 5.25 -19.37 23.07
N VAL A 31 3.96 -19.08 23.16
CA VAL A 31 3.30 -18.18 22.20
C VAL A 31 3.90 -16.77 22.26
N MET A 32 4.19 -16.27 23.46
CA MET A 32 4.84 -14.97 23.64
C MET A 32 6.24 -14.93 23.02
N GLU A 33 7.03 -15.99 23.20
CA GLU A 33 8.35 -16.15 22.59
C GLU A 33 8.24 -16.08 21.06
N ILE A 34 7.29 -16.81 20.46
CA ILE A 34 7.07 -16.83 19.01
C ILE A 34 6.75 -15.43 18.48
N ILE A 35 5.82 -14.71 19.11
CA ILE A 35 5.42 -13.37 18.66
C ILE A 35 6.57 -12.37 18.82
N ARG A 36 7.35 -12.45 19.91
CA ARG A 36 8.57 -11.64 20.10
C ARG A 36 9.61 -11.92 19.04
N ALA A 37 9.87 -13.20 18.75
CA ALA A 37 10.82 -13.61 17.71
C ALA A 37 10.43 -13.05 16.33
N LYS A 38 9.14 -13.09 15.97
CA LYS A 38 8.63 -12.44 14.76
C LYS A 38 8.90 -10.94 14.73
N SER A 39 8.61 -10.24 15.84
CA SER A 39 8.83 -8.79 15.92
C SER A 39 10.31 -8.42 15.76
N ILE A 40 11.20 -9.17 16.40
CA ILE A 40 12.66 -9.01 16.28
C ILE A 40 13.13 -9.31 14.84
N ALA A 41 12.61 -10.38 14.23
CA ALA A 41 12.95 -10.74 12.86
C ALA A 41 12.51 -9.63 11.88
N SER A 42 11.27 -9.16 11.97
CA SER A 42 10.76 -8.06 11.14
C SER A 42 11.55 -6.77 11.35
N ARG A 43 11.92 -6.45 12.60
CA ARG A 43 12.77 -5.27 12.88
C ARG A 43 14.16 -5.39 12.27
N THR A 44 14.75 -6.58 12.31
CA THR A 44 16.05 -6.85 11.68
C THR A 44 15.96 -6.70 10.16
N VAL A 45 14.92 -7.24 9.54
CA VAL A 45 14.66 -7.05 8.10
C VAL A 45 14.49 -5.57 7.76
N LEU A 46 13.72 -4.83 8.57
CA LEU A 46 13.56 -3.39 8.40
C LEU A 46 14.91 -2.67 8.42
N ASN A 47 15.74 -2.94 9.42
CA ASN A 47 17.07 -2.33 9.55
C ASN A 47 17.95 -2.63 8.33
N LEU A 48 17.93 -3.86 7.82
CA LEU A 48 18.68 -4.25 6.65
C LEU A 48 18.14 -3.59 5.36
N SER A 49 16.83 -3.36 5.27
CA SER A 49 16.17 -2.78 4.09
C SER A 49 16.51 -1.30 3.84
N TRP A 50 17.13 -0.60 4.79
CA TRP A 50 17.56 0.79 4.58
C TRP A 50 18.68 0.92 3.55
N SER A 51 19.53 -0.11 3.42
CA SER A 51 20.63 -0.09 2.45
C SER A 51 20.12 -0.31 1.02
N PRO A 52 20.45 0.58 0.05
CA PRO A 52 20.01 0.43 -1.34
C PRO A 52 20.35 -0.93 -1.98
N LYS A 53 21.54 -1.47 -1.69
CA LYS A 53 21.98 -2.78 -2.21
C LYS A 53 21.12 -3.92 -1.65
N ASN A 54 20.77 -3.84 -0.37
CA ASN A 54 19.95 -4.86 0.29
C ASN A 54 18.53 -4.86 -0.27
N LYS A 55 17.93 -3.70 -0.58
CA LYS A 55 16.59 -3.63 -1.19
C LYS A 55 16.50 -4.45 -2.47
N VAL A 56 17.50 -4.34 -3.35
CA VAL A 56 17.56 -5.10 -4.60
C VAL A 56 17.67 -6.60 -4.34
N LEU A 57 18.46 -7.03 -3.35
CA LEU A 57 18.56 -8.44 -2.99
C LEU A 57 17.27 -8.97 -2.34
N MET A 58 16.66 -8.19 -1.46
CA MET A 58 15.41 -8.52 -0.77
C MET A 58 14.22 -8.60 -1.72
N SER A 59 14.10 -7.68 -2.68
CA SER A 59 13.04 -7.71 -3.70
C SER A 59 13.06 -8.96 -4.58
N LYS A 60 14.23 -9.61 -4.71
CA LYS A 60 14.38 -10.87 -5.45
C LYS A 60 14.11 -12.10 -4.57
N ASN A 61 14.05 -11.94 -3.26
CA ASN A 61 13.81 -13.04 -2.32
C ASN A 61 12.30 -13.22 -2.09
N VAL A 62 11.69 -14.08 -2.88
CA VAL A 62 10.25 -14.39 -2.81
C VAL A 62 9.81 -14.84 -1.41
N ALA A 63 10.59 -15.71 -0.76
CA ALA A 63 10.24 -16.22 0.56
C ALA A 63 10.23 -15.12 1.64
N LEU A 64 11.09 -14.12 1.51
CA LEU A 64 11.07 -12.93 2.37
C LEU A 64 9.80 -12.11 2.15
N ILE A 65 9.46 -11.80 0.89
CA ILE A 65 8.25 -11.02 0.58
C ILE A 65 7.01 -11.73 1.11
N GLN A 66 6.94 -13.07 0.97
CA GLN A 66 5.88 -13.90 1.55
C GLN A 66 5.80 -13.79 3.07
N ALA A 67 6.94 -13.93 3.75
CA ALA A 67 7.00 -13.87 5.21
C ALA A 67 6.53 -12.49 5.72
N LEU A 68 6.97 -11.41 5.07
CA LEU A 68 6.56 -10.05 5.40
C LEU A 68 5.05 -9.84 5.17
N CYS A 69 4.54 -10.26 4.02
CA CYS A 69 3.12 -10.22 3.69
C CYS A 69 2.27 -10.98 4.72
N LYS A 70 2.70 -12.17 5.12
CA LYS A 70 2.02 -12.99 6.14
C LYS A 70 1.95 -12.28 7.49
N ILE A 71 3.04 -11.63 7.91
CA ILE A 71 3.04 -10.84 9.15
C ILE A 71 2.11 -9.64 9.01
N ALA A 72 2.15 -8.92 7.89
CA ALA A 72 1.32 -7.74 7.66
C ALA A 72 -0.19 -8.05 7.81
N LEU A 73 -0.64 -9.20 7.33
CA LEU A 73 -2.03 -9.67 7.43
C LEU A 73 -2.42 -10.24 8.81
N GLN A 74 -1.47 -10.47 9.72
CA GLN A 74 -1.75 -11.08 11.01
C GLN A 74 -2.36 -10.05 11.99
N ARG A 75 -3.64 -9.70 11.81
CA ARG A 75 -4.36 -8.70 12.63
C ARG A 75 -4.65 -9.17 14.05
N GLU A 76 -4.85 -10.46 14.23
CA GLU A 76 -5.28 -11.02 15.52
C GLU A 76 -4.12 -11.66 16.29
N ALA A 77 -3.97 -11.25 17.56
CA ALA A 77 -3.10 -11.93 18.49
C ALA A 77 -3.73 -13.28 18.91
N PRO A 78 -2.94 -14.36 19.02
CA PRO A 78 -3.43 -15.67 19.47
C PRO A 78 -4.19 -15.64 20.80
N TYR A 79 -3.82 -14.72 21.70
CA TYR A 79 -4.56 -14.45 22.93
C TYR A 79 -5.18 -13.05 22.89
N ARG A 80 -6.45 -12.98 22.44
CA ARG A 80 -7.19 -11.72 22.23
C ARG A 80 -7.34 -10.84 23.49
N ASN A 81 -7.08 -11.34 24.68
CA ASN A 81 -7.18 -10.55 25.92
C ASN A 81 -5.83 -9.98 26.39
N SER A 82 -4.70 -10.44 25.83
CA SER A 82 -3.38 -9.96 26.22
C SER A 82 -3.01 -8.67 25.46
N LYS A 83 -3.05 -7.53 26.15
CA LYS A 83 -2.63 -6.24 25.59
C LYS A 83 -1.17 -6.30 25.09
N THR A 84 -0.26 -6.87 25.88
CA THR A 84 1.15 -6.96 25.51
C THR A 84 1.38 -7.76 24.22
N MET A 85 0.65 -8.88 24.03
CA MET A 85 0.78 -9.65 22.79
C MET A 85 0.25 -8.90 21.58
N LYS A 86 -0.84 -8.15 21.74
CA LYS A 86 -1.34 -7.24 20.69
C LYS A 86 -0.31 -6.16 20.34
N ASP A 87 0.29 -5.54 21.35
CA ASP A 87 1.28 -4.48 21.17
C ASP A 87 2.57 -4.99 20.47
N ILE A 88 2.98 -6.23 20.73
CA ILE A 88 4.14 -6.82 20.02
C ILE A 88 3.76 -7.20 18.59
N LEU A 89 2.56 -7.74 18.38
CA LEU A 89 2.07 -8.09 17.05
C LEU A 89 1.95 -6.85 16.16
N ILE A 90 1.35 -5.77 16.66
CA ILE A 90 1.21 -4.52 15.90
C ILE A 90 2.58 -3.93 15.54
N GLN A 91 3.58 -4.02 16.44
CA GLN A 91 4.96 -3.65 16.10
C GLN A 91 5.55 -4.54 15.01
N ALA A 92 5.35 -5.86 15.06
CA ALA A 92 5.82 -6.76 14.03
C ALA A 92 5.21 -6.42 12.65
N ARG A 93 3.92 -6.06 12.62
CA ARG A 93 3.19 -5.61 11.42
C ARG A 93 3.75 -4.29 10.87
N ARG A 94 3.91 -3.28 11.73
CA ARG A 94 4.52 -2.00 11.38
C ARG A 94 5.92 -2.19 10.78
N HIS A 95 6.77 -2.99 11.43
CA HIS A 95 8.11 -3.28 10.90
C HIS A 95 8.07 -4.02 9.56
N SER A 96 7.11 -4.94 9.40
CA SER A 96 6.96 -5.70 8.16
C SER A 96 6.59 -4.79 6.98
N LEU A 97 5.57 -3.94 7.16
CA LEU A 97 5.14 -3.00 6.11
C LEU A 97 6.15 -1.89 5.86
N ALA A 98 6.82 -1.39 6.90
CA ALA A 98 7.95 -0.47 6.69
C ALA A 98 9.08 -1.12 5.89
N SER A 99 9.32 -2.42 6.06
CA SER A 99 10.27 -3.18 5.24
C SER A 99 9.79 -3.29 3.81
N LEU A 100 8.51 -3.64 3.58
CA LEU A 100 7.91 -3.70 2.25
C LEU A 100 7.98 -2.34 1.55
N ARG A 101 7.66 -1.24 2.25
CA ARG A 101 7.85 0.13 1.75
C ARG A 101 9.27 0.39 1.29
N ASN A 102 10.26 0.04 2.11
CA ASN A 102 11.66 0.23 1.76
C ASN A 102 12.09 -0.64 0.58
N ILE A 103 11.60 -1.88 0.50
CA ILE A 103 11.86 -2.81 -0.61
C ILE A 103 11.17 -2.35 -1.89
N SER A 104 10.00 -1.73 -1.83
CA SER A 104 9.31 -1.16 -2.98
C SER A 104 10.08 0.01 -3.62
N ALA A 105 10.94 0.69 -2.85
CA ALA A 105 11.83 1.75 -3.35
C ALA A 105 13.07 1.22 -4.08
N VAL A 106 12.93 0.12 -4.82
CA VAL A 106 13.96 -0.48 -5.69
C VAL A 106 13.95 0.16 -7.08
N PRO A 107 15.00 -0.05 -7.91
CA PRO A 107 15.00 0.38 -9.31
C PRO A 107 13.83 -0.21 -10.12
N ASN A 108 13.41 0.50 -11.17
CA ASN A 108 12.19 0.22 -11.95
C ASN A 108 12.05 -1.24 -12.41
N GLN A 109 13.12 -1.85 -12.92
CA GLN A 109 13.12 -3.25 -13.37
C GLN A 109 12.65 -4.24 -12.28
N ASN A 110 12.93 -3.93 -11.00
CA ASN A 110 12.52 -4.76 -9.87
C ASN A 110 11.09 -4.45 -9.41
N LYS A 111 10.59 -3.22 -9.62
CA LYS A 111 9.22 -2.83 -9.28
C LYS A 111 8.20 -3.63 -10.07
N VAL A 112 8.44 -3.82 -11.37
CA VAL A 112 7.60 -4.66 -12.24
C VAL A 112 7.51 -6.11 -11.71
N ALA A 113 8.63 -6.68 -11.30
CA ALA A 113 8.66 -8.03 -10.72
C ALA A 113 7.89 -8.10 -9.38
N LEU A 114 7.98 -7.06 -8.54
CA LEU A 114 7.23 -6.97 -7.29
C LEU A 114 5.72 -6.80 -7.53
N CYS A 115 5.30 -6.01 -8.52
CA CYS A 115 3.88 -5.86 -8.87
C CYS A 115 3.28 -7.13 -9.47
N ARG A 116 4.09 -7.95 -10.16
CA ARG A 116 3.66 -9.26 -10.69
C ARG A 116 3.85 -10.42 -9.72
N TYR A 117 4.37 -10.14 -8.52
CA TYR A 117 4.67 -11.14 -7.52
C TYR A 117 3.45 -12.00 -7.16
N ASN A 118 3.51 -13.31 -7.43
CA ASN A 118 2.42 -14.26 -7.20
C ASN A 118 1.07 -13.72 -7.71
N ASP A 119 1.02 -13.36 -8.99
CA ASP A 119 -0.14 -12.75 -9.66
C ASP A 119 -0.56 -11.41 -9.04
N GLY A 120 0.46 -10.66 -8.58
CA GLY A 120 0.34 -9.37 -7.90
C GLY A 120 -0.34 -9.41 -6.53
N LYS A 121 -0.26 -10.55 -5.85
CA LYS A 121 -0.62 -10.72 -4.43
C LYS A 121 0.00 -9.68 -3.50
N LEU A 122 1.17 -9.12 -3.82
CA LEU A 122 1.74 -8.02 -3.02
C LEU A 122 0.81 -6.80 -3.03
N LEU A 123 0.34 -6.38 -4.20
CA LEU A 123 -0.57 -5.25 -4.33
C LEU A 123 -1.90 -5.54 -3.64
N ASP A 124 -2.43 -6.76 -3.76
CA ASP A 124 -3.67 -7.15 -3.09
C ASP A 124 -3.55 -7.06 -1.57
N ILE A 125 -2.40 -7.45 -1.02
CA ILE A 125 -2.13 -7.39 0.42
C ILE A 125 -1.97 -5.95 0.89
N LEU A 126 -1.25 -5.11 0.14
CA LEU A 126 -1.14 -3.69 0.47
C LEU A 126 -2.52 -3.01 0.42
N THR A 127 -3.35 -3.39 -0.56
CA THR A 127 -4.74 -2.90 -0.70
C THR A 127 -5.62 -3.35 0.47
N ASP A 128 -5.56 -4.63 0.84
CA ASP A 128 -6.29 -5.16 2.00
C ASP A 128 -5.89 -4.45 3.30
N VAL A 129 -4.60 -4.13 3.46
CA VAL A 129 -4.15 -3.34 4.61
C VAL A 129 -4.72 -1.94 4.56
N VAL A 130 -4.67 -1.24 3.42
CA VAL A 130 -5.23 0.10 3.29
C VAL A 130 -6.73 0.13 3.63
N LEU A 131 -7.50 -0.87 3.19
CA LEU A 131 -8.95 -0.88 3.35
C LEU A 131 -9.43 -1.36 4.72
N ASN A 132 -8.69 -2.28 5.36
CA ASN A 132 -9.17 -3.03 6.52
C ASN A 132 -8.33 -2.83 7.79
N GLU A 133 -7.49 -1.79 7.84
CA GLU A 133 -6.63 -1.51 8.99
C GLU A 133 -7.09 -0.29 9.78
N THR A 134 -6.87 -0.33 11.10
CA THR A 134 -7.18 0.79 12.00
C THR A 134 -5.93 1.49 12.53
N ASP A 135 -4.75 0.85 12.45
CA ASP A 135 -3.48 1.51 12.73
C ASP A 135 -3.00 2.38 11.56
N GLU A 136 -3.08 3.69 11.73
CA GLU A 136 -2.67 4.68 10.74
C GLU A 136 -1.23 4.51 10.23
N ASN A 137 -0.28 4.07 11.07
CA ASN A 137 1.11 3.87 10.59
C ASN A 137 1.19 2.69 9.61
N VAL A 138 0.39 1.65 9.86
CA VAL A 138 0.31 0.46 9.02
C VAL A 138 -0.32 0.82 7.67
N VAL A 139 -1.35 1.68 7.67
CA VAL A 139 -1.96 2.26 6.45
C VAL A 139 -0.95 3.14 5.70
N ASP A 140 -0.28 4.07 6.37
CA ASP A 140 0.70 4.99 5.77
C ASP A 140 1.85 4.25 5.08
N TYR A 141 2.39 3.21 5.73
CA TYR A 141 3.44 2.38 5.12
C TYR A 141 2.95 1.63 3.90
N SER A 142 1.67 1.23 3.88
CA SER A 142 1.06 0.54 2.73
C SER A 142 0.89 1.49 1.55
N PHE A 143 0.34 2.69 1.77
CA PHE A 143 0.27 3.72 0.73
C PHE A 143 1.65 4.11 0.21
N SER A 144 2.63 4.33 1.11
CA SER A 144 4.00 4.63 0.70
C SER A 144 4.63 3.48 -0.11
N ALA A 145 4.29 2.22 0.20
CA ALA A 145 4.77 1.07 -0.56
C ALA A 145 4.13 1.01 -1.95
N ILE A 146 2.84 1.32 -2.06
CA ILE A 146 2.11 1.42 -3.33
C ILE A 146 2.72 2.54 -4.18
N ASP A 147 2.85 3.75 -3.64
CA ASP A 147 3.46 4.91 -4.31
C ASP A 147 4.88 4.60 -4.81
N ASN A 148 5.71 3.97 -3.98
CA ASN A 148 7.03 3.53 -4.41
C ASN A 148 7.00 2.51 -5.56
N LEU A 149 5.97 1.67 -5.67
CA LEU A 149 5.79 0.72 -6.78
C LEU A 149 5.24 1.38 -8.04
N THR A 150 4.58 2.53 -7.92
CA THR A 150 3.94 3.23 -9.02
C THR A 150 4.98 3.87 -9.95
N ILE A 151 5.10 3.29 -11.15
CA ILE A 151 5.85 3.81 -12.28
C ILE A 151 5.02 3.54 -13.55
N PRO A 152 5.34 4.18 -14.70
CA PRO A 152 4.58 3.93 -15.93
C PRO A 152 4.46 2.44 -16.29
N ASP A 153 5.53 1.66 -16.11
CA ASP A 153 5.58 0.23 -16.42
C ASP A 153 4.73 -0.66 -15.48
N THR A 154 4.31 -0.14 -14.32
CA THR A 154 3.47 -0.86 -13.35
C THR A 154 2.05 -0.34 -13.28
N ALA A 155 1.74 0.74 -14.01
CA ALA A 155 0.46 1.42 -13.94
C ALA A 155 -0.73 0.51 -14.27
N GLU A 156 -0.60 -0.33 -15.31
CA GLU A 156 -1.67 -1.27 -15.71
C GLU A 156 -1.95 -2.28 -14.59
N ALA A 157 -0.91 -2.89 -14.02
CA ALA A 157 -1.06 -3.82 -12.91
C ALA A 157 -1.72 -3.16 -11.68
N ILE A 158 -1.49 -1.87 -11.44
CA ILE A 158 -2.13 -1.13 -10.35
C ILE A 158 -3.61 -0.88 -10.67
N VAL A 159 -3.93 -0.41 -11.88
CA VAL A 159 -5.29 -0.05 -12.29
C VAL A 159 -6.21 -1.26 -12.50
N GLU A 160 -5.67 -2.41 -12.88
CA GLU A 160 -6.43 -3.66 -12.98
C GLU A 160 -7.04 -4.09 -11.63
N ARG A 161 -6.55 -3.54 -10.51
CA ARG A 161 -7.06 -3.81 -9.17
C ARG A 161 -8.10 -2.77 -8.77
N ALA A 162 -9.35 -3.02 -9.12
CA ALA A 162 -10.47 -2.12 -8.82
C ALA A 162 -10.55 -1.70 -7.33
N ALA A 163 -10.28 -2.63 -6.39
CA ALA A 163 -10.25 -2.32 -4.96
C ALA A 163 -9.16 -1.30 -4.58
N LEU A 164 -8.01 -1.33 -5.26
CA LEU A 164 -6.92 -0.37 -5.04
C LEU A 164 -7.28 1.00 -5.62
N VAL A 165 -7.87 1.02 -6.82
CA VAL A 165 -8.37 2.26 -7.44
C VAL A 165 -9.41 2.92 -6.53
N LEU A 166 -10.36 2.13 -6.01
CA LEU A 166 -11.35 2.63 -5.05
C LEU A 166 -10.71 3.16 -3.77
N ALA A 167 -9.69 2.48 -3.23
CA ALA A 167 -8.96 2.94 -2.06
C ALA A 167 -8.28 4.30 -2.29
N LEU A 168 -7.68 4.51 -3.47
CA LEU A 168 -7.08 5.78 -3.87
C LEU A 168 -8.13 6.90 -3.99
N LYS A 169 -9.29 6.59 -4.61
CA LYS A 169 -10.43 7.51 -4.73
C LYS A 169 -10.94 7.97 -3.36
N ASN A 170 -11.16 7.04 -2.43
CA ASN A 170 -11.70 7.35 -1.10
C ASN A 170 -10.78 8.31 -0.32
N VAL A 171 -9.46 8.11 -0.39
CA VAL A 171 -8.50 8.99 0.30
C VAL A 171 -8.56 10.42 -0.20
N LEU A 172 -8.80 10.64 -1.50
CA LEU A 172 -8.92 11.99 -2.05
C LEU A 172 -10.25 12.68 -1.68
N LEU A 173 -11.34 11.91 -1.62
CA LEU A 173 -12.65 12.45 -1.21
C LEU A 173 -12.67 12.84 0.27
N GLU A 174 -11.96 12.10 1.12
CA GLU A 174 -11.78 12.45 2.54
C GLU A 174 -11.06 13.79 2.73
N ASP A 175 -10.12 14.16 1.85
CA ASP A 175 -9.35 15.42 1.95
C ASP A 175 -10.19 16.64 1.53
N THR A 176 -11.27 16.44 0.77
CA THR A 176 -12.18 17.53 0.36
C THR A 176 -13.24 17.89 1.39
N ASP A 177 -13.62 16.96 2.27
CA ASP A 177 -14.76 17.13 3.19
C ASP A 177 -14.37 17.54 4.63
N GLU A 178 -13.14 17.30 5.09
CA GLU A 178 -12.74 17.62 6.47
C GLU A 178 -11.74 18.78 6.62
N SER A 179 -12.21 19.80 7.34
CA SER A 179 -11.46 20.95 7.82
C SER A 179 -10.04 20.64 8.31
N ARG A 180 -9.05 21.29 7.68
CA ARG A 180 -7.72 21.74 8.16
C ARG A 180 -7.44 21.60 9.68
N LYS A 181 -7.39 20.39 10.22
CA LYS A 181 -6.93 20.11 11.59
C LYS A 181 -5.76 19.14 11.56
N GLY A 182 -4.58 19.69 11.27
CA GLY A 182 -3.32 19.42 11.99
C GLY A 182 -2.81 17.97 12.16
N ASN A 183 -3.36 16.96 11.50
CA ASN A 183 -2.85 15.59 11.58
C ASN A 183 -1.87 15.31 10.44
N ASN A 184 -0.58 15.32 10.76
CA ASN A 184 0.52 15.02 9.83
C ASN A 184 0.37 13.66 9.10
N HIS A 185 -0.37 12.70 9.65
CA HIS A 185 -0.62 11.39 9.02
C HIS A 185 -1.57 11.46 7.82
N HIS A 186 -2.63 12.29 7.89
CA HIS A 186 -3.54 12.51 6.75
C HIS A 186 -2.77 13.05 5.53
N SER A 187 -1.75 13.86 5.78
CA SER A 187 -0.87 14.40 4.75
C SER A 187 -0.04 13.33 4.02
N ILE A 188 0.35 12.22 4.67
CA ILE A 188 1.18 11.18 4.03
C ILE A 188 0.33 10.34 3.08
N LYS A 189 -0.79 9.78 3.56
CA LYS A 189 -1.68 8.97 2.72
C LYS A 189 -2.22 9.75 1.52
N CYS A 190 -2.66 11.00 1.73
CA CYS A 190 -3.17 11.85 0.64
C CYS A 190 -2.06 12.19 -0.36
N HIS A 191 -0.85 12.51 0.12
CA HIS A 191 0.29 12.78 -0.76
C HIS A 191 0.65 11.56 -1.62
N CYS A 192 0.77 10.38 -1.01
CA CYS A 192 1.07 9.14 -1.74
C CYS A 192 -0.03 8.77 -2.73
N ALA A 193 -1.31 8.93 -2.37
CA ALA A 193 -2.43 8.67 -3.25
C ALA A 193 -2.44 9.62 -4.46
N SER A 194 -2.26 10.92 -4.20
CA SER A 194 -2.18 11.95 -5.24
C SER A 194 -1.01 11.71 -6.19
N ALA A 195 0.18 11.44 -5.65
CA ALA A 195 1.38 11.15 -6.44
C ALA A 195 1.20 9.89 -7.29
N THR A 196 0.60 8.84 -6.73
CA THR A 196 0.25 7.61 -7.45
C THR A 196 -0.68 7.93 -8.62
N ILE A 197 -1.77 8.65 -8.39
CA ILE A 197 -2.77 8.98 -9.43
C ILE A 197 -2.15 9.79 -10.56
N LEU A 198 -1.27 10.76 -10.26
CA LEU A 198 -0.58 11.55 -11.29
C LEU A 198 0.29 10.68 -12.22
N VAL A 199 0.91 9.62 -11.69
CA VAL A 199 1.66 8.67 -12.52
C VAL A 199 0.71 7.82 -13.36
N LEU A 200 -0.40 7.36 -12.78
CA LEU A 200 -1.42 6.57 -13.49
C LEU A 200 -2.06 7.38 -14.63
N GLU A 201 -2.42 8.64 -14.39
CA GLU A 201 -2.99 9.55 -15.39
C GLU A 201 -2.08 9.75 -16.60
N ARG A 202 -0.76 9.82 -16.38
CA ARG A 202 0.21 9.95 -17.48
C ARG A 202 0.44 8.64 -18.24
N ALA A 203 0.19 7.50 -17.61
CA ALA A 203 0.55 6.19 -18.15
C ALA A 203 -0.64 5.40 -18.72
N ILE A 204 -1.86 5.70 -18.29
CA ILE A 204 -3.09 4.99 -18.66
C ILE A 204 -3.92 5.86 -19.61
N THR A 205 -3.84 5.52 -20.88
CA THR A 205 -4.53 6.21 -21.98
C THR A 205 -5.85 5.52 -22.35
N PRO A 206 -6.80 6.22 -23.00
CA PRO A 206 -8.13 5.66 -23.34
C PRO A 206 -8.13 4.40 -24.22
N ASP A 207 -7.06 4.13 -24.95
CA ASP A 207 -6.89 2.94 -25.79
C ASP A 207 -6.55 1.66 -24.98
N LYS A 208 -6.20 1.80 -23.69
CA LYS A 208 -5.86 0.66 -22.84
C LYS A 208 -7.10 -0.02 -22.26
N PRO A 209 -7.18 -1.36 -22.22
CA PRO A 209 -8.32 -2.08 -21.64
C PRO A 209 -8.61 -1.72 -20.18
N CYS A 210 -7.56 -1.40 -19.41
CA CYS A 210 -7.69 -1.04 -18.00
C CYS A 210 -8.18 0.41 -17.79
N TYR A 211 -8.32 1.23 -18.83
CA TYR A 211 -8.73 2.63 -18.71
C TYR A 211 -10.10 2.77 -18.06
N GLU A 212 -11.06 1.89 -18.36
CA GLU A 212 -12.42 1.96 -17.79
C GLU A 212 -12.41 1.89 -16.26
N ASN A 213 -11.52 1.08 -15.66
CA ASN A 213 -11.38 1.02 -14.20
C ASN A 213 -10.85 2.34 -13.62
N PHE A 214 -10.02 3.06 -14.38
CA PHE A 214 -9.39 4.30 -13.94
C PHE A 214 -10.24 5.54 -14.24
N ARG A 215 -11.05 5.49 -15.29
CA ARG A 215 -11.90 6.58 -15.75
C ARG A 215 -12.83 7.09 -14.66
N GLU A 216 -13.47 6.20 -13.91
CA GLU A 216 -14.36 6.58 -12.81
C GLU A 216 -13.64 7.40 -11.73
N LEU A 217 -12.37 7.06 -11.45
CA LEU A 217 -11.53 7.82 -10.52
C LEU A 217 -11.19 9.20 -11.10
N LEU A 218 -10.83 9.29 -12.38
CA LEU A 218 -10.53 10.57 -13.05
C LEU A 218 -11.75 11.50 -13.08
N ASP A 219 -12.93 10.97 -13.43
CA ASP A 219 -14.18 11.74 -13.48
C ASP A 219 -14.57 12.26 -12.08
N THR A 220 -14.20 11.54 -11.02
CA THR A 220 -14.43 11.97 -9.63
C THR A 220 -13.51 13.14 -9.24
N ILE A 221 -12.23 13.09 -9.66
CA ILE A 221 -11.22 14.10 -9.29
C ILE A 221 -11.34 15.36 -10.15
N ASN A 222 -11.64 15.17 -11.43
CA ASN A 222 -11.85 16.23 -12.40
C ASN A 222 -13.30 16.14 -12.90
N PRO A 223 -14.30 16.52 -12.08
CA PRO A 223 -15.67 16.56 -12.55
C PRO A 223 -15.71 17.49 -13.75
N SER A 224 -15.89 16.90 -14.93
CA SER A 224 -16.09 17.67 -16.15
C SER A 224 -17.29 18.57 -15.87
N ASN A 225 -17.10 19.90 -15.86
CA ASN A 225 -18.23 20.82 -15.77
C ASN A 225 -19.30 20.34 -16.76
N PRO A 226 -20.56 20.18 -16.35
CA PRO A 226 -21.61 20.01 -17.34
C PRO A 226 -21.49 21.21 -18.26
N THR A 227 -21.20 20.93 -19.52
CA THR A 227 -21.36 21.89 -20.59
C THR A 227 -22.87 22.07 -20.71
N ASP A 228 -23.44 22.89 -19.82
CA ASP A 228 -24.76 23.45 -20.01
C ASP A 228 -24.65 24.41 -21.19
N SER A 229 -24.76 23.82 -22.37
CA SER A 229 -25.27 24.47 -23.56
C SER A 229 -26.74 24.81 -23.30
N THR A 230 -26.99 25.85 -22.51
CA THR A 230 -28.21 26.65 -22.65
C THR A 230 -27.91 27.77 -23.63
N ASP A 231 -27.89 27.39 -24.92
CA ASP A 231 -28.34 28.30 -25.96
C ASP A 231 -29.82 28.61 -25.67
N GLU A 232 -30.07 29.62 -24.83
CA GLU A 232 -31.34 30.32 -24.86
C GLU A 232 -31.38 31.12 -26.17
N PRO A 233 -32.28 30.81 -27.12
CA PRO A 233 -32.48 31.70 -28.24
C PRO A 233 -33.12 32.99 -27.70
N ALA A 234 -32.41 34.10 -27.88
CA ALA A 234 -32.91 35.43 -27.61
C ALA A 234 -34.27 35.64 -28.32
N VAL A 235 -35.33 35.77 -27.53
CA VAL A 235 -36.66 36.12 -28.03
C VAL A 235 -36.58 37.55 -28.59
N PRO A 236 -36.91 37.79 -29.87
CA PRO A 236 -36.93 39.14 -30.42
C PRO A 236 -38.12 39.92 -29.83
N LEU A 237 -37.81 41.08 -29.27
CA LEU A 237 -38.76 42.13 -28.91
C LEU A 237 -39.49 42.60 -30.17
N ASN A 238 -40.68 42.06 -30.43
CA ASN A 238 -41.60 42.64 -31.40
C ASN A 238 -42.31 43.83 -30.75
N ALA A 239 -41.89 45.03 -31.18
CA ALA A 239 -42.69 46.23 -31.09
C ALA A 239 -43.84 46.14 -32.11
N THR A 240 -45.08 46.26 -31.65
CA THR A 240 -46.18 46.81 -32.46
C THR A 240 -47.23 47.46 -31.57
N ALA A 241 -47.60 48.66 -31.98
CA ALA A 241 -48.54 49.59 -31.38
C ALA A 241 -50.00 49.12 -31.41
N VAL A 242 -50.79 49.57 -30.43
CA VAL A 242 -52.01 50.38 -30.60
C VAL A 242 -52.08 51.38 -29.44
#